data_AF-W0A8M5-F1
#
_entry.id   AF-W0A8M5-F1
#
_cell.length_a   1.000
_cell.length_b   1.000
_cell.length_c   1.000
_cell.angle_alpha   90.00
_cell.angle_beta   90.00
_cell.angle_gamma   90.00
#
_symmetry.space_group_name_H-M   'P 1'
#
loop_
_entity.id
_entity.type
_entity.pdbx_description
1 polymer ?
#
loop_
_entity_poly.entity_id
_entity_poly.type
_entity_poly.pdbx_seq_one_letter_code
_entity_poly.pdbx_strand_id
1 'polypeptide(L)'
;MAKPFPEIIDIDDAMRCCRLGMLASLAFAALGVIGVAVAVITGGGQAVTSMQDGMTWLAGTASAEIVIALVAAWRFRRNRGLIAGSILLLVFLFEFIGKFFIGFPGVFGIVIHLFIGIGIINGIRGAIAMRNTDTLDSEALAREFE
;
A
#
# COMPACT_ATOMS: atom_id res chain seq x y z
N MET A 1 -17.25 -2.62 -13.88
CA MET A 1 -16.35 -2.05 -12.85
C MET A 1 -15.79 -3.18 -12.01
N ALA A 2 -14.49 -3.21 -11.72
CA ALA A 2 -13.93 -4.17 -10.78
C ALA A 2 -14.46 -3.87 -9.36
N LYS A 3 -14.91 -4.90 -8.62
CA LYS A 3 -15.36 -4.74 -7.23
C LYS A 3 -14.17 -4.25 -6.38
N PRO A 4 -14.34 -3.26 -5.48
CA PRO A 4 -13.27 -2.76 -4.62
C PRO A 4 -12.74 -3.84 -3.68
N PHE A 5 -13.59 -4.78 -3.29
CA PHE A 5 -13.25 -5.95 -2.49
C PHE A 5 -13.73 -7.19 -3.24
N PRO A 6 -12.88 -7.82 -4.07
CA PRO A 6 -13.23 -9.11 -4.67
C PRO A 6 -13.45 -10.14 -3.56
N GLU A 7 -14.37 -11.06 -3.82
CA GLU A 7 -14.54 -12.27 -3.02
C GLU A 7 -13.31 -13.17 -3.22
N ILE A 8 -12.96 -13.93 -2.18
CA ILE A 8 -11.85 -14.88 -2.20
C ILE A 8 -12.48 -16.24 -2.05
N ILE A 9 -12.61 -16.96 -3.15
CA ILE A 9 -13.29 -18.26 -3.19
C ILE A 9 -12.24 -19.38 -3.18
N ASP A 10 -11.17 -19.19 -3.93
CA ASP A 10 -10.10 -20.16 -4.10
C ASP A 10 -8.70 -19.53 -3.87
N ILE A 11 -7.67 -20.35 -4.07
CA ILE A 11 -6.27 -19.95 -3.94
C ILE A 11 -5.89 -18.91 -5.01
N ASP A 12 -6.44 -19.01 -6.22
CA ASP A 12 -6.12 -18.09 -7.32
C ASP A 12 -6.64 -16.68 -7.05
N ASP A 13 -7.82 -16.55 -6.46
CA ASP A 13 -8.38 -15.30 -5.97
C ASP A 13 -7.53 -14.70 -4.84
N ALA A 14 -7.07 -15.54 -3.90
CA ALA A 14 -6.19 -15.11 -2.81
C ALA A 14 -4.84 -14.59 -3.36
N MET A 15 -4.28 -15.27 -4.36
CA MET A 15 -3.08 -14.84 -5.08
C MET A 15 -3.30 -13.55 -5.86
N ARG A 16 -4.45 -13.40 -6.52
CA ARG A 16 -4.83 -12.17 -7.22
C ARG A 16 -4.93 -10.99 -6.25
N CYS A 17 -5.51 -11.20 -5.08
CA CYS A 17 -5.56 -10.21 -4.00
C CYS A 17 -4.15 -9.84 -3.51
N CYS A 18 -3.26 -10.82 -3.30
CA CYS A 18 -1.85 -10.56 -2.98
C CYS A 18 -1.14 -9.71 -4.07
N ARG A 19 -1.41 -9.98 -5.35
CA ARG A 19 -0.86 -9.17 -6.47
C ARG A 19 -1.37 -7.73 -6.45
N LEU A 20 -2.64 -7.50 -6.11
CA LEU A 20 -3.17 -6.14 -5.93
C LEU A 20 -2.44 -5.41 -4.80
N GLY A 21 -2.19 -6.09 -3.68
CA GLY A 21 -1.36 -5.58 -2.58
C GLY A 21 0.04 -5.18 -3.03
N MET A 22 0.71 -6.08 -3.77
CA MET A 22 2.04 -5.82 -4.33
C MET A 22 2.05 -4.57 -5.22
N LEU A 23 1.11 -4.46 -6.17
CA LEU A 23 1.04 -3.33 -7.09
C LEU A 23 0.73 -2.02 -6.35
N ALA A 24 -0.16 -2.05 -5.35
CA ALA A 24 -0.47 -0.88 -4.53
C ALA A 24 0.73 -0.42 -3.70
N SER A 25 1.48 -1.35 -3.10
CA SER A 25 2.73 -1.03 -2.39
C SER A 25 3.79 -0.43 -3.32
N LEU A 26 3.92 -0.93 -4.55
CA LEU A 26 4.83 -0.34 -5.55
C LEU A 26 4.37 1.04 -6.01
N ALA A 27 3.08 1.24 -6.22
CA ALA A 27 2.52 2.54 -6.58
C ALA A 27 2.76 3.57 -5.48
N PHE A 28 2.58 3.17 -4.23
CA PHE A 28 2.88 4.01 -3.07
C PHE A 28 4.37 4.40 -2.99
N ALA A 29 5.28 3.42 -3.16
CA ALA A 29 6.71 3.70 -3.23
C ALA A 29 7.05 4.66 -4.38
N ALA A 30 6.46 4.47 -5.56
CA ALA A 30 6.67 5.33 -6.72
C ALA A 30 6.19 6.77 -6.46
N LEU A 31 5.05 6.95 -5.79
CA LEU A 31 4.57 8.28 -5.39
C LEU A 31 5.50 8.94 -4.38
N GLY A 32 6.06 8.19 -3.42
CA GLY A 32 7.07 8.70 -2.50
C GLY A 32 8.31 9.22 -3.25
N VAL A 33 8.82 8.43 -4.21
CA VAL A 33 9.96 8.84 -5.04
C VAL A 33 9.64 10.09 -5.87
N ILE A 34 8.47 10.14 -6.51
CA ILE A 34 8.03 11.32 -7.27
C ILE A 34 7.90 12.54 -6.35
N GLY A 35 7.33 12.37 -5.16
CA GLY A 35 7.20 13.44 -4.17
C GLY A 35 8.54 14.02 -3.75
N VAL A 36 9.52 13.17 -3.44
CA VAL A 36 10.90 13.58 -3.14
C VAL A 36 11.53 14.30 -4.34
N ALA A 37 11.41 13.74 -5.55
CA ALA A 37 11.97 14.36 -6.75
C ALA A 37 11.39 15.75 -7.02
N VAL A 38 10.06 15.91 -6.90
CA VAL A 38 9.39 17.20 -7.04
C VAL A 38 9.89 18.19 -5.97
N ALA A 39 9.97 17.77 -4.70
CA ALA A 39 10.45 18.63 -3.62
C ALA A 39 11.89 19.12 -3.84
N VAL A 40 12.76 18.26 -4.39
CA VAL A 40 14.13 18.62 -4.77
C VAL A 40 14.14 19.64 -5.92
N ILE A 41 13.33 19.42 -6.96
CA ILE A 41 13.30 20.28 -8.15
C ILE A 41 12.69 21.66 -7.83
N THR A 42 11.63 21.71 -7.02
CA THR A 42 10.91 22.96 -6.73
C THR A 42 11.49 23.72 -5.53
N GLY A 43 12.56 23.23 -4.92
CA GLY A 43 13.17 23.85 -3.74
C GLY A 43 12.25 23.87 -2.50
N GLY A 44 11.29 22.93 -2.42
CA GLY A 44 10.19 22.92 -1.42
C GLY A 44 10.62 22.70 0.04
N GLY A 45 11.91 22.63 0.35
CA GLY A 45 12.45 22.47 1.70
C GLY A 45 12.48 23.75 2.57
N GLN A 46 11.81 24.83 2.15
CA GLN A 46 11.94 26.18 2.75
C GLN A 46 11.19 26.40 4.07
N ALA A 47 10.49 25.40 4.64
CA ALA A 47 9.63 25.58 5.83
C ALA A 47 10.24 25.10 7.16
N VAL A 48 11.52 24.68 7.19
CA VAL A 48 12.22 24.33 8.44
C VAL A 48 13.38 25.31 8.60
N THR A 49 13.58 25.81 9.82
CA THR A 49 14.45 26.95 10.19
C THR A 49 15.93 26.80 9.82
N SER A 50 16.33 25.68 9.23
CA SER A 50 17.49 25.58 8.34
C SER A 50 17.09 24.69 7.14
N MET A 51 17.40 25.11 5.91
CA MET A 51 17.11 24.31 4.69
C MET A 51 17.73 22.90 4.76
N GLN A 52 18.81 22.75 5.54
CA GLN A 52 19.57 21.51 5.67
C GLN A 52 18.85 20.49 6.58
N ASP A 53 18.23 20.93 7.68
CA ASP A 53 17.51 20.05 8.61
C ASP A 53 16.14 19.63 8.04
N GLY A 54 15.46 20.52 7.32
CA GLY A 54 14.18 20.21 6.66
C GLY A 54 14.31 19.19 5.53
N MET A 55 15.36 19.32 4.70
CA MET A 55 15.62 18.39 3.61
C MET A 55 16.10 17.02 4.10
N THR A 56 16.92 16.97 5.16
CA THR A 56 17.36 15.68 5.75
C THR A 56 16.21 14.96 6.44
N TRP A 57 15.31 15.68 7.12
CA TRP A 57 14.12 15.07 7.73
C TRP A 57 13.14 14.51 6.69
N LEU A 58 12.80 15.31 5.66
CA LEU A 58 11.93 14.87 4.55
C LEU A 58 12.52 13.70 3.76
N ALA A 59 13.81 13.74 3.46
CA ALA A 59 14.48 12.64 2.77
C ALA A 59 14.56 11.38 3.65
N GLY A 60 14.76 11.54 4.97
CA GLY A 60 14.81 10.43 5.93
C GLY A 60 13.47 9.73 6.13
N THR A 61 12.39 10.48 6.30
CA THR A 61 11.05 9.90 6.49
C THR A 61 10.53 9.29 5.19
N ALA A 62 10.63 10.00 4.07
CA ALA A 62 10.19 9.48 2.77
C ALA A 62 10.98 8.23 2.35
N SER A 63 12.30 8.17 2.62
CA SER A 63 13.09 6.96 2.33
C SER A 63 12.68 5.77 3.20
N ALA A 64 12.35 5.97 4.47
CA ALA A 64 11.83 4.91 5.33
C ALA A 64 10.48 4.36 4.80
N GLU A 65 9.55 5.23 4.43
CA GLU A 65 8.25 4.84 3.86
C GLU A 65 8.41 4.05 2.55
N ILE A 66 9.30 4.50 1.66
CA ILE A 66 9.63 3.81 0.41
C ILE A 66 10.20 2.41 0.71
N VAL A 67 11.13 2.28 1.66
CA VAL A 67 11.70 0.98 2.03
C VAL A 67 10.63 0.05 2.59
N ILE A 68 9.78 0.53 3.50
CA ILE A 68 8.66 -0.25 4.05
C ILE A 68 7.73 -0.72 2.93
N ALA A 69 7.42 0.16 1.99
CA ALA A 69 6.57 -0.15 0.84
C ALA A 69 7.19 -1.22 -0.08
N LEU A 70 8.49 -1.12 -0.38
CA LEU A 70 9.20 -2.13 -1.17
C LEU A 70 9.28 -3.49 -0.46
N VAL A 71 9.51 -3.49 0.86
CA VAL A 71 9.50 -4.72 1.68
C VAL A 71 8.11 -5.35 1.69
N ALA A 72 7.05 -4.55 1.85
CA ALA A 72 5.67 -5.03 1.77
C ALA A 72 5.35 -5.61 0.38
N ALA A 73 5.73 -4.92 -0.70
CA ALA A 73 5.56 -5.40 -2.07
C ALA A 73 6.23 -6.77 -2.28
N TRP A 74 7.48 -6.92 -1.84
CA TRP A 74 8.21 -8.18 -1.92
C TRP A 74 7.55 -9.29 -1.09
N ARG A 75 7.06 -8.96 0.11
CA ARG A 75 6.32 -9.92 0.95
C ARG A 75 5.00 -10.34 0.34
N PHE A 76 4.24 -9.42 -0.27
CA PHE A 76 3.02 -9.74 -1.02
C PHE A 76 3.30 -10.62 -2.23
N ARG A 77 4.40 -10.36 -2.96
CA ARG A 77 4.84 -11.24 -4.06
C ARG A 77 5.10 -12.68 -3.63
N ARG A 78 5.50 -12.89 -2.36
CA ARG A 78 5.72 -14.22 -1.76
C ARG A 78 4.50 -14.77 -1.03
N ASN A 79 3.32 -14.16 -1.20
CA ASN A 79 2.07 -14.53 -0.50
C ASN A 79 2.19 -14.50 1.05
N ARG A 80 3.19 -13.77 1.59
CA ARG A 80 3.47 -13.64 3.03
C ARG A 80 3.42 -12.19 3.48
N GLY A 81 2.52 -11.44 2.84
CA GLY A 81 2.38 -9.99 2.95
C GLY A 81 1.70 -9.49 4.22
N LEU A 82 1.13 -10.36 5.06
CA LEU A 82 0.30 -9.95 6.19
C LEU A 82 0.97 -8.93 7.12
N ILE A 83 2.13 -9.28 7.70
CA ILE A 83 2.79 -8.41 8.69
C ILE A 83 3.30 -7.12 8.02
N ALA A 84 4.06 -7.24 6.93
CA ALA A 84 4.64 -6.08 6.25
C ALA A 84 3.58 -5.17 5.63
N GLY A 85 2.50 -5.76 5.10
CA GLY A 85 1.33 -5.07 4.58
C GLY A 85 0.56 -4.31 5.66
N SER A 86 0.38 -4.90 6.85
CA SER A 86 -0.24 -4.19 7.98
C SER A 86 0.60 -3.02 8.48
N ILE A 87 1.93 -3.19 8.55
CA ILE A 87 2.85 -2.09 8.88
C ILE A 87 2.74 -0.99 7.84
N LEU A 88 2.77 -1.34 6.55
CA LEU A 88 2.61 -0.37 5.47
C LEU A 88 1.25 0.33 5.53
N LEU A 89 0.16 -0.40 5.79
CA LEU A 89 -1.18 0.19 5.90
C LEU A 89 -1.24 1.21 7.03
N LEU A 90 -0.60 0.93 8.17
CA LEU A 90 -0.53 1.86 9.29
C LEU A 90 0.25 3.13 8.92
N VAL A 91 1.41 2.99 8.29
CA VAL A 91 2.22 4.12 7.79
C VAL A 91 1.42 4.95 6.78
N PHE A 92 0.78 4.28 5.82
CA PHE A 92 -0.07 4.90 4.82
C PHE A 92 -1.24 5.67 5.46
N LEU A 93 -1.87 5.15 6.51
CA LEU A 93 -2.93 5.84 7.24
C LEU A 93 -2.42 7.11 7.92
N PHE A 94 -1.25 7.07 8.56
CA PHE A 94 -0.65 8.28 9.15
C PHE A 94 -0.34 9.33 8.08
N GLU A 95 0.21 8.93 6.95
CA GLU A 95 0.49 9.85 5.84
C GLU A 95 -0.79 10.43 5.24
N PHE A 96 -1.82 9.59 5.03
CA PHE A 96 -3.11 10.01 4.51
C PHE A 96 -3.79 11.03 5.44
N ILE A 97 -3.79 10.77 6.75
CA ILE A 97 -4.33 11.68 7.76
C ILE A 97 -3.52 12.99 7.80
N GLY A 98 -2.19 12.91 7.78
CA GLY A 98 -1.31 14.08 7.75
C GLY A 98 -1.61 14.99 6.56
N LYS A 99 -1.71 14.41 5.35
CA LYS A 99 -2.11 15.12 4.13
C LYS A 99 -3.53 15.68 4.21
N PHE A 100 -4.44 15.01 4.90
CA PHE A 100 -5.80 15.51 5.12
C PHE A 100 -5.82 16.81 5.92
N PHE A 101 -5.01 16.91 6.99
CA PHE A 101 -4.94 18.10 7.83
C PHE A 101 -4.08 19.22 7.25
N ILE A 102 -2.99 18.90 6.56
CA ILE A 102 -2.07 19.89 5.97
C ILE A 102 -2.61 20.41 4.62
N GLY A 103 -3.54 19.69 4.00
CA GLY A 103 -4.17 20.01 2.73
C GLY A 103 -3.74 19.04 1.63
N PHE A 104 -4.70 18.32 1.05
CA PHE A 104 -4.43 17.48 -0.11
C PHE A 104 -4.14 18.35 -1.34
N PRO A 105 -3.22 17.93 -2.23
CA PRO A 105 -2.93 18.65 -3.49
C PRO A 105 -4.09 18.62 -4.51
N GLY A 106 -5.28 18.15 -4.12
CA GLY A 106 -6.50 18.14 -4.93
C GLY A 106 -7.26 16.81 -4.84
N VAL A 107 -8.49 16.82 -5.37
CA VAL A 107 -9.41 15.65 -5.39
C VAL A 107 -8.75 14.42 -6.03
N PHE A 108 -7.96 14.63 -7.08
CA PHE A 108 -7.24 13.55 -7.77
C PHE A 108 -6.25 12.82 -6.84
N GLY A 109 -5.56 13.56 -5.95
CA GLY A 109 -4.64 12.97 -4.98
C GLY A 109 -5.36 12.06 -3.98
N ILE A 110 -6.54 12.46 -3.52
CA ILE A 110 -7.38 11.66 -2.62
C ILE A 110 -7.78 10.34 -3.30
N VAL A 111 -8.25 10.41 -4.54
CA VAL A 111 -8.68 9.24 -5.31
C VAL A 111 -7.53 8.22 -5.46
N ILE A 112 -6.33 8.68 -5.82
CA ILE A 112 -5.15 7.81 -5.92
C ILE A 112 -4.85 7.11 -4.60
N HIS A 113 -4.85 7.85 -3.49
CA HIS A 113 -4.58 7.27 -2.17
C HIS A 113 -5.65 6.25 -1.78
N LEU A 114 -6.93 6.50 -2.08
CA LEU A 114 -7.99 5.52 -1.83
C LEU A 114 -7.76 4.21 -2.60
N PHE A 115 -7.37 4.28 -3.88
CA PHE A 115 -7.04 3.08 -4.67
C PHE A 115 -5.84 2.31 -4.09
N ILE A 116 -4.81 3.02 -3.63
CA ILE A 116 -3.66 2.41 -2.96
C ILE A 116 -4.10 1.72 -1.67
N GLY A 117 -4.87 2.40 -0.82
CA GLY A 117 -5.38 1.84 0.43
C GLY A 117 -6.21 0.57 0.21
N ILE A 118 -7.14 0.61 -0.75
CA ILE A 118 -7.95 -0.56 -1.13
C ILE A 118 -7.06 -1.70 -1.62
N GLY A 119 -6.06 -1.41 -2.45
CA GLY A 119 -5.12 -2.42 -2.95
C GLY A 119 -4.31 -3.07 -1.84
N ILE A 120 -3.79 -2.29 -0.88
CA ILE A 120 -3.07 -2.82 0.30
C ILE A 120 -4.00 -3.70 1.15
N ILE A 121 -5.23 -3.24 1.42
CA ILE A 121 -6.23 -4.01 2.20
C ILE A 121 -6.54 -5.34 1.50
N ASN A 122 -6.74 -5.35 0.18
CA ASN A 122 -6.93 -6.58 -0.58
C ASN A 122 -5.69 -7.48 -0.51
N GLY A 123 -4.49 -6.92 -0.58
CA GLY A 123 -3.24 -7.65 -0.34
C GLY A 123 -3.23 -8.38 0.99
N ILE A 124 -3.61 -7.68 2.06
CA ILE A 124 -3.70 -8.24 3.42
C ILE A 124 -4.74 -9.35 3.48
N ARG A 125 -5.94 -9.13 2.93
CA ARG A 125 -7.02 -10.14 2.86
C ARG A 125 -6.54 -11.40 2.13
N GLY A 126 -5.88 -11.24 0.98
CA GLY A 126 -5.28 -12.35 0.25
C GLY A 126 -4.23 -13.08 1.07
N ALA A 127 -3.34 -12.36 1.76
CA ALA A 127 -2.32 -12.97 2.60
C ALA A 127 -2.90 -13.71 3.83
N ILE A 128 -4.04 -13.28 4.38
CA ILE A 128 -4.77 -13.99 5.42
C ILE A 128 -5.37 -15.28 4.86
N ALA A 129 -6.07 -15.18 3.73
CA ALA A 129 -6.68 -16.31 3.05
C ALA A 129 -5.64 -17.41 2.72
N MET A 130 -4.46 -17.02 2.22
CA MET A 130 -3.35 -17.96 1.95
C MET A 130 -2.82 -18.71 3.18
N ARG A 131 -3.09 -18.23 4.40
CA ARG A 131 -2.73 -18.95 5.64
C ARG A 131 -3.79 -19.95 6.09
N ASN A 132 -5.01 -19.83 5.56
CA ASN A 132 -6.16 -20.68 5.86
C ASN A 132 -6.49 -21.58 4.64
N THR A 133 -5.45 -22.06 3.96
CA THR A 133 -5.56 -22.80 2.69
C THR A 133 -6.43 -24.06 2.83
N ASP A 134 -6.32 -24.78 3.95
CA ASP A 134 -7.14 -25.97 4.23
C ASP A 134 -8.65 -25.69 4.21
N THR A 135 -9.08 -24.50 4.64
CA THR A 135 -10.50 -24.11 4.61
C THR A 135 -10.97 -23.69 3.22
N LEU A 136 -10.11 -23.04 2.44
CA LEU A 136 -10.46 -22.58 1.08
C LEU A 136 -10.70 -23.76 0.14
N ASP A 137 -9.84 -24.78 0.20
CA ASP A 137 -10.00 -25.98 -0.64
C ASP A 137 -11.31 -26.71 -0.32
N SER A 138 -11.72 -26.76 0.95
CA SER A 138 -12.98 -27.40 1.36
C SER A 138 -14.24 -26.65 0.90
N GLU A 139 -14.21 -25.32 0.91
CA GLU A 139 -15.33 -24.48 0.46
C GLU A 139 -15.45 -24.44 -1.07
N ALA A 140 -14.31 -24.42 -1.78
CA ALA A 140 -14.28 -24.51 -3.22
C ALA A 140 -14.87 -25.85 -3.70
N LEU A 141 -14.45 -26.95 -3.09
CA LEU A 141 -15.02 -28.28 -3.34
C LEU A 141 -16.52 -28.34 -3.06
N ALA A 142 -16.99 -27.81 -1.93
CA ALA A 142 -18.41 -27.85 -1.59
C ALA A 142 -19.31 -27.15 -2.63
N ARG A 143 -18.83 -26.07 -3.27
CA ARG A 143 -19.58 -25.36 -4.31
C ARG A 143 -19.58 -26.05 -5.67
N GLU A 144 -18.61 -26.91 -5.97
CA GLU A 144 -18.65 -27.72 -7.21
C GLU A 144 -19.77 -28.78 -7.18
N PHE A 145 -20.28 -29.11 -6.00
CA PHE A 145 -21.34 -30.11 -5.80
C PHE A 145 -22.74 -29.51 -5.55
N GLU A 146 -22.88 -28.18 -5.55
CA GLU A 146 -24.17 -27.45 -5.54
C GLU A 146 -24.62 -27.07 -6.96
#